data_AF-A0A7C6SN92-F1
#
_entry.id   AF-A0A7C6SN92-F1
#
_cell.length_a   1.000
_cell.length_b   1.000
_cell.length_c   1.000
_cell.angle_alpha   90.00
_cell.angle_beta   90.00
_cell.angle_gamma   90.00
#
_symmetry.space_group_name_H-M   'P 1'
#
loop_
_entity.id
_entity.type
_entity.pdbx_description
1 polymer ?
#
loop_
_entity_poly.entity_id
_entity_poly.type
_entity_poly.pdbx_seq_one_letter_code
_entity_poly.pdbx_strand_id
1 'polypeptide(L)'
;MQNQVPDYKNKELSFEERAKDLVSRMTLEEKVTQMLHSAPAIPRLGIKAYNWWNEALHGVARAGTATMFPQAIGMAATFDEDLIYKVADVISTEGRAKFHESQKKEDYGIYKGLTFWSPNVNIFRDPRWGRGHETYGEDPYLAGRLGVAFIKGIQGDDEKYLKAAACAKHFAVHSGPELERHEFNAIASEKDMRETYLPAFKVCVEEGKVESVMGAYNRTNDEP
;
A
#
# COMPACT_ATOMS: atom_id res chain seq x y z
N MET A 1 -37.90 -16.35 15.87
CA MET A 1 -36.55 -16.81 15.52
C MET A 1 -35.59 -15.70 15.91
N GLN A 2 -34.66 -15.94 16.82
CA GLN A 2 -33.68 -14.92 17.21
C GLN A 2 -32.88 -14.55 15.96
N ASN A 3 -32.83 -13.26 15.62
CA ASN A 3 -31.99 -12.74 14.54
C ASN A 3 -30.52 -12.97 14.93
N GLN A 4 -29.96 -14.09 14.49
CA GLN A 4 -28.55 -14.39 14.66
C GLN A 4 -27.73 -13.31 13.94
N VAL A 5 -26.79 -12.70 14.67
CA VAL A 5 -25.86 -11.72 14.09
C VAL A 5 -25.10 -12.42 12.97
N PRO A 6 -25.08 -11.89 11.73
CA PRO A 6 -24.31 -12.49 10.65
C PRO A 6 -22.82 -12.58 11.00
N ASP A 7 -22.15 -13.65 10.59
CA ASP A 7 -20.76 -13.92 10.95
C ASP A 7 -19.81 -12.79 10.55
N TYR A 8 -20.03 -12.12 9.42
CA TYR A 8 -19.20 -10.94 9.03
C TYR A 8 -19.21 -9.79 10.05
N LYS A 9 -20.25 -9.71 10.89
CA LYS A 9 -20.39 -8.73 11.99
C LYS A 9 -19.89 -9.26 13.33
N ASN A 10 -19.59 -10.54 13.46
CA ASN A 10 -19.07 -11.15 14.68
C ASN A 10 -17.56 -10.88 14.83
N LYS A 11 -17.17 -10.10 15.84
CA LYS A 11 -15.77 -9.69 16.06
C LYS A 11 -14.90 -10.76 16.73
N GLU A 12 -15.51 -11.86 17.18
CA GLU A 12 -14.81 -13.02 17.75
C GLU A 12 -14.26 -13.97 16.67
N LEU A 13 -14.79 -13.89 15.45
CA LEU A 13 -14.30 -14.65 14.30
C LEU A 13 -13.08 -13.97 13.67
N SER A 14 -12.27 -14.76 12.97
CA SER A 14 -11.13 -14.25 12.21
C SER A 14 -11.58 -13.31 11.08
N PHE A 15 -10.68 -12.43 10.62
CA PHE A 15 -10.97 -11.57 9.48
C PHE A 15 -11.33 -12.36 8.22
N GLU A 16 -10.68 -13.51 8.01
CA GLU A 16 -10.93 -14.37 6.85
C GLU A 16 -12.32 -15.01 6.88
N GLU A 17 -12.75 -15.56 8.03
CA GLU A 17 -14.10 -16.11 8.18
C GLU A 17 -15.17 -15.04 7.95
N ARG A 18 -14.96 -13.84 8.51
CA ARG A 18 -15.87 -12.71 8.35
C ARG A 18 -15.94 -12.24 6.90
N ALA A 19 -14.81 -12.17 6.21
CA ALA A 19 -14.74 -11.79 4.80
C ALA A 19 -15.41 -12.83 3.90
N LYS A 20 -15.16 -14.12 4.14
CA LYS A 20 -15.81 -15.23 3.40
C LYS A 20 -17.32 -15.19 3.55
N ASP A 21 -17.83 -15.00 4.77
CA ASP A 21 -19.27 -14.86 5.01
C ASP A 21 -19.83 -13.63 4.28
N LEU A 22 -19.18 -12.46 4.38
CA LEU A 22 -19.61 -11.25 3.68
C LEU A 22 -19.69 -11.46 2.15
N VAL A 23 -18.63 -11.99 1.54
CA VAL A 23 -18.56 -12.24 0.10
C VAL A 23 -19.57 -13.29 -0.33
N SER A 24 -19.81 -14.33 0.48
CA SER A 24 -20.81 -15.36 0.15
C SER A 24 -22.24 -14.78 0.07
N ARG A 25 -22.51 -13.70 0.81
CA ARG A 25 -23.79 -13.00 0.82
C ARG A 25 -23.96 -12.01 -0.33
N MET A 26 -22.88 -11.65 -1.03
CA MET A 26 -22.93 -10.72 -2.16
C MET A 26 -23.50 -11.39 -3.42
N THR A 27 -24.27 -10.64 -4.21
CA THR A 27 -24.58 -11.02 -5.59
C THR A 27 -23.31 -11.01 -6.44
N LEU A 28 -23.38 -11.59 -7.65
CA LEU A 28 -22.26 -11.53 -8.58
C LEU A 28 -21.91 -10.08 -8.96
N GLU A 29 -22.93 -9.26 -9.19
CA GLU A 29 -22.75 -7.84 -9.51
C GLU A 29 -22.10 -7.08 -8.35
N GLU A 30 -22.57 -7.27 -7.12
CA GLU A 30 -21.96 -6.71 -5.92
C GLU A 30 -20.48 -7.10 -5.86
N LYS A 31 -20.12 -8.38 -6.06
CA LYS A 31 -18.72 -8.84 -6.08
C LYS A 31 -17.87 -8.14 -7.14
N VAL A 32 -18.37 -8.05 -8.38
CA VAL A 32 -17.63 -7.42 -9.49
C VAL A 32 -17.32 -5.97 -9.17
N THR A 33 -18.27 -5.23 -8.59
CA THR A 33 -18.05 -3.81 -8.25
C THR A 33 -17.03 -3.60 -7.13
N GLN A 34 -16.80 -4.61 -6.26
CA GLN A 34 -15.79 -4.54 -5.19
C GLN A 34 -14.36 -4.81 -5.68
N MET A 35 -14.16 -5.19 -6.95
CA MET A 35 -12.83 -5.45 -7.53
C MET A 35 -12.12 -4.18 -8.02
N LEU A 36 -12.75 -3.01 -7.90
CA LEU A 36 -12.19 -1.72 -8.30
C LEU A 36 -11.71 -0.93 -7.08
N HIS A 37 -10.74 -0.03 -7.29
CA HIS A 37 -10.27 0.85 -6.23
C HIS A 37 -11.38 1.75 -5.68
N SER A 38 -12.38 2.12 -6.49
CA SER A 38 -13.58 2.84 -6.08
C SER A 38 -14.72 1.86 -5.78
N ALA A 39 -14.69 1.24 -4.59
CA ALA A 39 -15.68 0.24 -4.21
C ALA A 39 -16.98 0.93 -3.73
N PRO A 40 -18.13 0.68 -4.38
CA PRO A 40 -19.39 1.29 -3.96
C PRO A 40 -19.92 0.69 -2.66
N ALA A 41 -20.81 1.42 -2.01
CA ALA A 41 -21.55 0.91 -0.85
C ALA A 41 -22.44 -0.28 -1.25
N ILE A 42 -22.68 -1.19 -0.31
CA ILE A 42 -23.69 -2.25 -0.43
C ILE A 42 -24.69 -2.06 0.71
N PRO A 43 -25.74 -1.22 0.54
CA PRO A 43 -26.65 -0.84 1.62
C PRO A 43 -27.36 -2.04 2.27
N ARG A 44 -27.75 -3.05 1.47
CA ARG A 44 -28.38 -4.29 1.97
C ARG A 44 -27.52 -5.04 2.98
N LEU A 45 -26.20 -4.95 2.85
CA LEU A 45 -25.23 -5.59 3.74
C LEU A 45 -24.65 -4.60 4.77
N GLY A 46 -25.06 -3.33 4.74
CA GLY A 46 -24.52 -2.29 5.62
C GLY A 46 -23.03 -1.98 5.37
N ILE A 47 -22.54 -2.21 4.16
CA ILE A 47 -21.17 -1.89 3.76
C ILE A 47 -21.14 -0.47 3.19
N LYS A 48 -20.27 0.37 3.73
CA LYS A 48 -20.04 1.74 3.24
C LYS A 48 -19.17 1.71 1.99
N ALA A 49 -19.27 2.75 1.17
CA ALA A 49 -18.34 2.95 0.07
C ALA A 49 -16.91 3.07 0.62
N TYR A 50 -15.93 2.61 -0.14
CA TYR A 50 -14.53 2.67 0.25
C TYR A 50 -13.65 2.91 -0.98
N ASN A 51 -12.67 3.81 -0.83
CA ASN A 51 -11.66 4.02 -1.87
C ASN A 51 -10.31 3.47 -1.42
N TRP A 52 -9.81 2.48 -2.17
CA TRP A 52 -8.55 1.81 -1.91
C TRP A 52 -7.33 2.66 -2.26
N TRP A 53 -7.52 3.70 -3.08
CA TRP A 53 -6.44 4.58 -3.55
C TRP A 53 -6.20 5.72 -2.55
N ASN A 54 -5.16 5.55 -1.73
CA ASN A 54 -4.62 6.59 -0.86
C ASN A 54 -3.10 6.60 -1.00
N GLU A 55 -2.47 7.76 -0.78
CA GLU A 55 -1.03 7.94 -0.97
C GLU A 55 -0.42 8.51 0.31
N ALA A 56 0.75 8.00 0.70
CA ALA A 56 1.37 8.38 1.98
C ALA A 56 2.91 8.39 1.94
N LEU A 57 3.50 8.57 0.75
CA LEU A 57 4.92 8.33 0.50
C LEU A 57 5.87 9.07 1.48
N HIS A 58 5.54 10.31 1.83
CA HIS A 58 6.31 11.13 2.77
C HIS A 58 5.40 12.10 3.56
N GLY A 59 4.20 11.64 3.89
CA GLY A 59 3.11 12.45 4.43
C GLY A 59 1.76 12.02 3.84
N VAL A 60 0.66 12.20 4.56
CA VAL A 60 -0.68 11.84 4.05
C VAL A 60 -1.05 12.78 2.91
N ALA A 61 -1.11 12.27 1.69
CA ALA A 61 -1.29 13.11 0.50
C ALA A 61 -2.77 13.44 0.26
N ARG A 62 -3.02 14.68 -0.20
CA ARG A 62 -4.32 15.12 -0.77
C ARG A 62 -5.54 14.97 0.15
N ALA A 63 -5.33 14.79 1.45
CA ALA A 63 -6.36 14.67 2.47
C ALA A 63 -6.35 15.88 3.44
N GLY A 64 -6.21 17.09 2.89
CA GLY A 64 -6.04 18.33 3.65
C GLY A 64 -4.60 18.52 4.17
N THR A 65 -4.41 19.40 5.15
CA THR A 65 -3.10 19.70 5.73
C THR A 65 -2.55 18.53 6.54
N ALA A 66 -1.33 18.09 6.23
CA ALA A 66 -0.63 16.99 6.86
C ALA A 66 0.85 17.37 7.04
N THR A 67 1.57 16.66 7.90
CA THR A 67 3.02 16.79 7.96
C THR A 67 3.63 16.31 6.65
N MET A 68 4.53 17.12 6.07
CA MET A 68 5.26 16.80 4.84
C MET A 68 6.74 16.58 5.19
N PHE A 69 7.15 15.32 5.19
CA PHE A 69 8.53 14.93 5.44
C PHE A 69 9.39 15.15 4.18
N PRO A 70 10.73 15.10 4.29
CA PRO A 70 11.59 15.00 3.11
C PRO A 70 11.12 13.87 2.19
N GLN A 71 11.33 14.05 0.89
CA GLN A 71 11.03 13.00 -0.08
C GLN A 71 11.81 11.72 0.24
N ALA A 72 11.32 10.54 -0.16
CA ALA A 72 11.91 9.24 0.16
C ALA A 72 13.43 9.16 -0.06
N ILE A 73 13.95 9.71 -1.17
CA ILE A 73 15.39 9.74 -1.43
C ILE A 73 16.18 10.56 -0.40
N GLY A 74 15.60 11.65 0.09
CA GLY A 74 16.20 12.47 1.16
C GLY A 74 16.13 11.78 2.52
N MET A 75 15.06 11.03 2.78
CA MET A 75 14.97 10.19 3.97
C MET A 75 15.97 9.03 3.91
N ALA A 76 16.20 8.42 2.74
CA ALA A 76 17.19 7.35 2.56
C ALA A 76 18.63 7.78 2.87
N ALA A 77 18.97 9.04 2.59
CA ALA A 77 20.29 9.61 2.88
C ALA A 77 20.63 9.66 4.39
N THR A 78 19.68 9.33 5.27
CA THR A 78 19.91 9.21 6.72
C THR A 78 20.48 7.84 7.12
N PHE A 79 20.26 6.80 6.31
CA PHE A 79 20.60 5.41 6.62
C PHE A 79 20.03 4.93 7.98
N ASP A 80 18.90 5.48 8.41
CA ASP A 80 18.33 5.29 9.75
C ASP A 80 16.96 4.61 9.68
N GLU A 81 16.92 3.29 9.88
CA GLU A 81 15.67 2.50 9.92
C GLU A 81 14.70 3.00 11.00
N ASP A 82 15.20 3.37 12.19
CA ASP A 82 14.37 3.80 13.31
C ASP A 82 13.70 5.15 13.02
N LEU A 83 14.41 6.05 12.34
CA LEU A 83 13.84 7.30 11.86
C LEU A 83 12.72 7.06 10.85
N ILE A 84 12.92 6.17 9.87
CA ILE A 84 11.87 5.84 8.88
C ILE A 84 10.64 5.24 9.55
N TYR A 85 10.83 4.36 10.53
CA TYR A 85 9.73 3.82 11.32
C TYR A 85 8.93 4.94 12.02
N LYS A 86 9.61 5.87 12.70
CA LYS A 86 8.95 6.99 13.40
C LYS A 86 8.20 7.91 12.44
N VAL A 87 8.79 8.19 11.27
CA VAL A 87 8.12 8.97 10.22
C VAL A 87 6.84 8.26 9.76
N ALA A 88 6.92 6.97 9.46
CA ALA A 88 5.76 6.19 9.05
C ALA A 88 4.67 6.09 10.14
N ASP A 89 5.07 6.00 11.42
CA ASP A 89 4.14 6.01 12.55
C ASP A 89 3.39 7.35 12.69
N VAL A 90 4.06 8.48 12.45
CA VAL A 90 3.39 9.79 12.38
C VAL A 90 2.40 9.83 11.21
N ILE A 91 2.84 9.38 10.03
CA ILE A 91 1.99 9.33 8.82
C ILE A 91 0.74 8.49 9.06
N SER A 92 0.85 7.31 9.64
CA SER A 92 -0.30 6.43 9.92
C SER A 92 -1.21 6.99 11.01
N THR A 93 -0.65 7.68 12.00
CA THR A 93 -1.43 8.42 13.02
C THR A 93 -2.28 9.51 12.39
N GLU A 94 -1.68 10.38 11.58
CA GLU A 94 -2.40 11.43 10.85
C GLU A 94 -3.43 10.82 9.88
N GLY A 95 -3.07 9.73 9.20
CA GLY A 95 -3.95 8.98 8.31
C GLY A 95 -5.21 8.48 9.00
N ARG A 96 -5.07 7.86 10.18
CA ARG A 96 -6.20 7.42 11.01
C ARG A 96 -7.06 8.59 11.48
N ALA A 97 -6.46 9.69 11.92
CA ALA A 97 -7.21 10.88 12.34
C ALA A 97 -8.04 11.46 11.18
N LYS A 98 -7.45 11.56 9.99
CA LYS A 98 -8.13 12.04 8.78
C LYS A 98 -9.23 11.10 8.32
N PHE A 99 -8.99 9.80 8.34
CA PHE A 99 -10.02 8.80 8.05
C PHE A 99 -11.23 8.97 8.97
N HIS A 100 -11.03 9.08 10.29
CA HIS A 100 -12.14 9.29 11.22
C HIS A 100 -12.93 10.56 10.90
N GLU A 101 -12.26 11.65 10.53
CA GLU A 101 -12.92 12.89 10.13
C GLU A 101 -13.73 12.73 8.84
N SER A 102 -13.17 12.05 7.84
CA SER A 102 -13.88 11.71 6.60
C SER A 102 -15.09 10.83 6.84
N GLN A 103 -14.98 9.83 7.72
CA GLN A 103 -16.11 8.98 8.10
C GLN A 103 -17.25 9.76 8.77
N LYS A 104 -16.93 10.77 9.61
CA LYS A 104 -17.94 11.65 10.23
C LYS A 104 -18.66 12.53 9.21
N LYS A 105 -17.98 12.91 8.13
CA LYS A 105 -18.53 13.72 7.03
C LYS A 105 -19.18 12.88 5.94
N GLU A 106 -19.19 11.55 6.10
CA GLU A 106 -19.64 10.61 5.08
C GLU A 106 -18.92 10.78 3.73
N ASP A 107 -17.65 11.20 3.78
CA ASP A 107 -16.78 11.36 2.63
C ASP A 107 -15.93 10.09 2.44
N TYR A 108 -16.28 9.32 1.41
CA TYR A 108 -15.64 8.05 1.06
C TYR A 108 -14.80 8.15 -0.23
N GLY A 109 -14.43 9.37 -0.62
CA GLY A 109 -13.69 9.63 -1.85
C GLY A 109 -12.27 9.07 -1.85
N ILE A 110 -11.57 9.28 -2.96
CA ILE A 110 -10.14 9.03 -3.08
C ILE A 110 -9.36 9.83 -2.01
N TYR A 111 -8.28 9.24 -1.47
CA TYR A 111 -7.48 9.81 -0.37
C TYR A 111 -8.19 9.89 0.99
N LYS A 112 -9.32 9.20 1.19
CA LYS A 112 -10.11 9.19 2.44
C LYS A 112 -10.13 7.84 3.15
N GLY A 113 -9.45 6.84 2.60
CA GLY A 113 -9.31 5.49 3.13
C GLY A 113 -8.05 5.30 3.96
N LEU A 114 -7.74 4.03 4.22
CA LEU A 114 -6.70 3.56 5.14
C LEU A 114 -5.72 2.58 4.49
N THR A 115 -5.73 2.52 3.17
CA THR A 115 -4.87 1.69 2.34
C THR A 115 -3.96 2.61 1.56
N PHE A 116 -2.71 2.70 2.01
CA PHE A 116 -1.71 3.60 1.46
C PHE A 116 -0.85 2.87 0.43
N TRP A 117 -0.83 3.40 -0.78
CA TRP A 117 0.01 2.94 -1.88
C TRP A 117 1.46 3.38 -1.66
N SER A 118 2.08 2.94 -0.58
CA SER A 118 3.43 3.30 -0.15
C SER A 118 3.98 2.17 0.74
N PRO A 119 5.29 1.90 0.73
CA PRO A 119 6.37 2.67 0.10
C PRO A 119 6.68 2.28 -1.35
N ASN A 120 7.39 3.15 -2.07
CA ASN A 120 8.03 2.83 -3.34
C ASN A 120 9.44 2.26 -3.07
N VAL A 121 9.60 0.95 -3.26
CA VAL A 121 10.86 0.21 -3.00
C VAL A 121 11.56 -0.20 -4.28
N ASN A 122 11.17 0.38 -5.42
CA ASN A 122 11.89 0.20 -6.67
C ASN A 122 13.32 0.74 -6.58
N ILE A 123 14.18 0.23 -7.44
CA ILE A 123 15.59 0.60 -7.50
C ILE A 123 15.75 1.81 -8.42
N PHE A 124 16.40 2.88 -7.94
CA PHE A 124 16.73 4.05 -8.77
C PHE A 124 17.93 3.77 -9.68
N ARG A 125 17.79 2.80 -10.57
CA ARG A 125 18.89 2.26 -11.39
C ARG A 125 19.37 3.24 -12.48
N ASP A 126 18.47 4.03 -13.04
CA ASP A 126 18.79 5.05 -14.03
C ASP A 126 18.48 6.44 -13.46
N PRO A 127 19.48 7.34 -13.30
CA PRO A 127 19.28 8.64 -12.68
C PRO A 127 18.34 9.57 -13.49
N ARG A 128 18.01 9.21 -14.74
CA ARG A 128 17.05 9.96 -15.57
C ARG A 128 15.60 9.60 -15.25
N TRP A 129 15.35 8.55 -14.46
CA TRP A 129 14.00 8.16 -14.11
C TRP A 129 13.31 9.24 -13.27
N GLY A 130 12.27 9.84 -13.83
CA GLY A 130 11.58 10.99 -13.23
C GLY A 130 10.92 10.74 -11.87
N ARG A 131 10.73 9.47 -11.49
CA ARG A 131 10.20 9.07 -10.18
C ARG A 131 11.25 8.45 -9.26
N GLY A 132 12.53 8.47 -9.63
CA GLY A 132 13.60 7.95 -8.79
C GLY A 132 13.70 8.64 -7.43
N HIS A 133 13.31 9.91 -7.34
CA HIS A 133 13.23 10.62 -6.06
C HIS A 133 12.23 9.98 -5.08
N GLU A 134 11.23 9.25 -5.56
CA GLU A 134 10.24 8.54 -4.73
C GLU A 134 10.79 7.28 -4.08
N THR A 135 11.99 6.84 -4.44
CA THR A 135 12.59 5.60 -3.94
C THR A 135 13.54 5.86 -2.76
N TYR A 136 14.06 4.77 -2.20
CA TYR A 136 15.15 4.81 -1.24
C TYR A 136 16.55 4.70 -1.87
N GLY A 137 16.67 4.96 -3.18
CA GLY A 137 17.95 4.98 -3.90
C GLY A 137 18.20 3.75 -4.77
N GLU A 138 19.47 3.54 -5.13
CA GLU A 138 19.90 2.51 -6.08
C GLU A 138 20.28 1.17 -5.43
N ASP A 139 20.40 1.11 -4.10
CA ASP A 139 20.84 -0.07 -3.37
C ASP A 139 19.65 -0.95 -2.92
N PRO A 140 19.56 -2.23 -3.36
CA PRO A 140 18.46 -3.12 -2.98
C PRO A 140 18.38 -3.42 -1.49
N TYR A 141 19.51 -3.46 -0.79
CA TYR A 141 19.54 -3.75 0.63
C TYR A 141 18.94 -2.58 1.42
N LEU A 142 19.44 -1.36 1.22
CA LEU A 142 18.93 -0.15 1.83
C LEU A 142 17.44 0.04 1.53
N ALA A 143 17.03 -0.11 0.28
CA ALA A 143 15.62 0.02 -0.10
C ALA A 143 14.73 -1.00 0.62
N GLY A 144 15.21 -2.25 0.77
CA GLY A 144 14.53 -3.27 1.54
C GLY A 144 14.43 -2.95 3.03
N ARG A 145 15.54 -2.53 3.66
CA ARG A 145 15.58 -2.19 5.09
C ARG A 145 14.67 -1.02 5.44
N LEU A 146 14.79 0.08 4.70
CA LEU A 146 13.96 1.26 4.93
C LEU A 146 12.48 1.00 4.56
N GLY A 147 12.24 0.19 3.52
CA GLY A 147 10.90 -0.30 3.17
C GLY A 147 10.25 -1.07 4.32
N VAL A 148 10.95 -2.03 4.94
CA VAL A 148 10.47 -2.79 6.10
C VAL A 148 10.14 -1.87 7.28
N ALA A 149 11.03 -0.92 7.60
CA ALA A 149 10.79 0.05 8.67
C ALA A 149 9.54 0.90 8.41
N PHE A 150 9.39 1.40 7.18
CA PHE A 150 8.21 2.18 6.77
C PHE A 150 6.92 1.36 6.88
N ILE A 151 6.92 0.12 6.37
CA ILE A 151 5.75 -0.77 6.41
C ILE A 151 5.31 -1.01 7.85
N LYS A 152 6.24 -1.31 8.76
CA LYS A 152 5.94 -1.53 10.18
C LYS A 152 5.33 -0.28 10.83
N GLY A 153 5.87 0.91 10.57
CA GLY A 153 5.31 2.15 11.09
C GLY A 153 3.91 2.49 10.52
N ILE A 154 3.65 2.14 9.26
CA ILE A 154 2.30 2.29 8.67
C ILE A 154 1.30 1.31 9.29
N GLN A 155 1.70 0.04 9.40
CA GLN A 155 0.83 -1.04 9.83
C GLN A 155 0.59 -1.06 11.35
N GLY A 156 1.49 -0.48 12.13
CA GLY A 156 1.41 -0.48 13.59
C GLY A 156 1.79 -1.82 14.20
N ASP A 157 1.66 -1.90 15.52
CA ASP A 157 2.13 -3.00 16.37
C ASP A 157 1.00 -3.70 17.16
N ASP A 158 -0.26 -3.35 16.90
CA ASP A 158 -1.41 -4.03 17.51
C ASP A 158 -1.55 -5.45 16.96
N GLU A 159 -1.69 -6.43 17.87
CA GLU A 159 -1.73 -7.86 17.53
C GLU A 159 -2.92 -8.25 16.65
N LYS A 160 -4.00 -7.46 16.66
CA LYS A 160 -5.25 -7.77 15.96
C LYS A 160 -5.56 -6.78 14.85
N TYR A 161 -5.25 -5.50 15.00
CA TYR A 161 -5.73 -4.44 14.11
C TYR A 161 -4.60 -3.69 13.44
N LEU A 162 -4.65 -3.63 12.10
CA LEU A 162 -3.79 -2.71 11.37
C LEU A 162 -4.11 -1.25 11.75
N LYS A 163 -3.06 -0.45 11.95
CA LYS A 163 -3.13 1.02 12.05
C LYS A 163 -3.31 1.69 10.69
N ALA A 164 -2.88 1.07 9.61
CA ALA A 164 -3.22 1.32 8.21
C ALA A 164 -2.61 0.20 7.36
N ALA A 165 -3.06 0.00 6.12
CA ALA A 165 -2.47 -0.99 5.23
C ALA A 165 -1.38 -0.34 4.38
N ALA A 166 -0.15 -0.88 4.42
CA ALA A 166 0.93 -0.49 3.53
C ALA A 166 0.85 -1.26 2.20
N CYS A 167 1.55 -0.76 1.18
CA CYS A 167 1.58 -1.33 -0.15
C CYS A 167 2.96 -1.16 -0.78
N ALA A 168 3.74 -2.24 -0.86
CA ALA A 168 5.03 -2.20 -1.53
C ALA A 168 4.81 -2.06 -3.05
N LYS A 169 5.42 -1.05 -3.67
CA LYS A 169 5.25 -0.77 -5.11
C LYS A 169 6.57 -0.43 -5.80
N HIS A 170 6.69 -0.61 -7.12
CA HIS A 170 5.77 -1.27 -8.07
C HIS A 170 6.40 -2.59 -8.53
N PHE A 171 5.70 -3.71 -8.31
CA PHE A 171 6.19 -5.06 -8.52
C PHE A 171 5.99 -5.50 -9.98
N ALA A 172 7.03 -5.69 -10.80
CA ALA A 172 8.45 -5.48 -10.51
C ALA A 172 9.15 -4.79 -11.69
N VAL A 173 10.46 -4.51 -11.50
CA VAL A 173 11.34 -3.93 -12.53
C VAL A 173 10.87 -2.55 -13.04
N HIS A 174 10.15 -1.81 -12.19
CA HIS A 174 9.66 -0.48 -12.51
C HIS A 174 10.68 0.60 -12.14
N SER A 175 11.69 0.79 -12.99
CA SER A 175 12.82 1.71 -12.75
C SER A 175 13.01 2.70 -13.91
N GLY A 176 11.92 3.02 -14.61
CA GLY A 176 11.92 3.82 -15.83
C GLY A 176 12.08 3.00 -17.12
N PRO A 177 11.98 3.65 -18.30
CA PRO A 177 11.72 5.08 -18.49
C PRO A 177 10.28 5.49 -18.10
N GLU A 178 10.13 6.69 -17.55
CA GLU A 178 8.83 7.15 -16.99
C GLU A 178 7.76 7.41 -18.06
N LEU A 179 8.19 7.91 -19.23
CA LEU A 179 7.29 8.30 -20.33
C LEU A 179 6.62 7.10 -20.98
N GLU A 180 7.34 5.98 -21.13
CA GLU A 180 6.89 4.77 -21.83
C GLU A 180 6.39 3.69 -20.85
N ARG A 181 6.23 4.03 -19.57
CA ARG A 181 6.00 3.05 -18.49
C ARG A 181 4.77 2.15 -18.68
N HIS A 182 3.80 2.55 -19.51
CA HIS A 182 2.57 1.81 -19.79
C HIS A 182 2.69 0.80 -20.95
N GLU A 183 3.79 0.83 -21.70
CA GLU A 183 4.00 -0.02 -22.88
C GLU A 183 5.40 -0.64 -22.93
N PHE A 184 6.36 -0.07 -22.20
CA PHE A 184 7.73 -0.55 -22.14
C PHE A 184 7.81 -1.99 -21.61
N ASN A 185 8.72 -2.76 -22.20
CA ASN A 185 9.05 -4.11 -21.78
C ASN A 185 10.43 -4.11 -21.11
N ALA A 186 10.44 -4.26 -19.80
CA ALA A 186 11.66 -4.35 -19.03
C ALA A 186 12.29 -5.73 -19.21
N ILE A 187 13.52 -5.77 -19.75
CA ILE A 187 14.28 -7.01 -19.91
C ILE A 187 15.26 -7.11 -18.74
N ALA A 188 15.10 -8.14 -17.91
CA ALA A 188 15.94 -8.40 -16.75
C ALA A 188 16.38 -9.87 -16.74
N SER A 189 17.69 -10.08 -16.61
CA SER A 189 18.23 -11.42 -16.42
C SER A 189 17.73 -12.03 -15.10
N GLU A 190 17.74 -13.36 -14.98
CA GLU A 190 17.42 -14.01 -13.70
C GLU A 190 18.33 -13.49 -12.57
N LYS A 191 19.60 -13.21 -12.90
CA LYS A 191 20.54 -12.61 -11.96
C LYS A 191 20.09 -11.21 -11.49
N ASP A 192 19.76 -10.29 -12.41
CA ASP A 192 19.26 -8.96 -12.04
C ASP A 192 17.97 -9.05 -11.22
N MET A 193 17.08 -9.99 -11.57
CA MET A 193 15.86 -10.22 -10.81
C MET A 193 16.16 -10.62 -9.36
N ARG A 194 17.04 -11.62 -9.17
CA ARG A 194 17.34 -12.19 -7.84
C ARG A 194 18.26 -11.31 -7.00
N GLU A 195 19.15 -10.54 -7.61
CA GLU A 195 20.17 -9.75 -6.90
C GLU A 195 19.81 -8.26 -6.79
N THR A 196 18.93 -7.72 -7.67
CA THR A 196 18.60 -6.29 -7.70
C THR A 196 17.12 -5.99 -7.47
N TYR A 197 16.22 -6.53 -8.30
CA TYR A 197 14.83 -6.03 -8.32
C TYR A 197 13.89 -6.67 -7.29
N LEU A 198 14.07 -7.96 -6.98
CA LEU A 198 13.21 -8.69 -6.05
C LEU A 198 13.63 -8.65 -4.57
N PRO A 199 14.91 -8.45 -4.18
CA PRO A 199 15.31 -8.48 -2.77
C PRO A 199 14.51 -7.54 -1.86
N ALA A 200 14.27 -6.30 -2.28
CA ALA A 200 13.51 -5.33 -1.48
C ALA A 200 12.07 -5.77 -1.25
N PHE A 201 11.38 -6.28 -2.29
CA PHE A 201 10.03 -6.83 -2.15
C PHE A 201 10.01 -8.08 -1.27
N LYS A 202 11.00 -8.97 -1.41
CA LYS A 202 11.12 -10.18 -0.59
C LYS A 202 11.10 -9.84 0.90
N VAL A 203 11.96 -8.91 1.34
CA VAL A 203 12.01 -8.53 2.76
C VAL A 203 10.76 -7.74 3.20
N CYS A 204 10.16 -6.94 2.32
CA CYS A 204 8.88 -6.27 2.60
C CYS A 204 7.76 -7.29 2.90
N VAL A 205 7.72 -8.42 2.19
CA VAL A 205 6.74 -9.50 2.40
C VAL A 205 7.12 -10.37 3.61
N GLU A 206 8.36 -10.86 3.65
CA GLU A 206 8.79 -11.84 4.65
C GLU A 206 8.98 -11.24 6.05
N GLU A 207 9.58 -10.05 6.14
CA GLU A 207 9.89 -9.37 7.41
C GLU A 207 8.94 -8.22 7.72
N GLY A 208 8.58 -7.43 6.70
CA GLY A 208 7.66 -6.31 6.84
C GLY A 208 6.20 -6.73 7.01
N LYS A 209 5.86 -7.96 6.55
CA LYS A 209 4.48 -8.47 6.50
C LYS A 209 3.56 -7.47 5.80
N VAL A 210 4.01 -6.90 4.68
CA VAL A 210 3.26 -5.89 3.95
C VAL A 210 1.88 -6.42 3.56
N GLU A 211 0.85 -5.62 3.83
CA GLU A 211 -0.55 -6.01 3.61
C GLU A 211 -0.88 -6.15 2.12
N SER A 212 -0.21 -5.37 1.26
CA SER A 212 -0.44 -5.43 -0.18
C SER A 212 0.81 -5.16 -1.00
N VAL A 213 0.77 -5.60 -2.25
CA VAL A 213 1.79 -5.34 -3.25
C VAL A 213 1.10 -4.81 -4.51
N MET A 214 1.62 -3.74 -5.09
CA MET A 214 1.07 -3.14 -6.30
C MET A 214 1.86 -3.61 -7.52
N GLY A 215 1.17 -4.17 -8.51
CA GLY A 215 1.76 -4.50 -9.81
C GLY A 215 2.28 -3.26 -10.56
N ALA A 216 3.38 -3.43 -11.29
CA ALA A 216 3.90 -2.41 -12.18
C ALA A 216 3.04 -2.26 -13.44
N TYR A 217 3.24 -1.16 -14.16
CA TYR A 217 2.57 -0.93 -15.45
C TYR A 217 3.26 -1.66 -16.61
N ASN A 218 4.59 -1.75 -16.55
CA ASN A 218 5.42 -2.26 -17.64
C ASN A 218 5.33 -3.79 -17.72
N ARG A 219 5.57 -4.31 -18.92
CA ARG A 219 5.90 -5.73 -19.08
C ARG A 219 7.27 -6.01 -18.46
N THR A 220 7.50 -7.24 -18.02
CA THR A 220 8.80 -7.78 -17.60
C THR A 220 9.05 -9.08 -18.34
N ASN A 221 10.13 -9.16 -19.11
CA ASN A 221 10.49 -10.35 -19.90
C ASN A 221 9.32 -10.90 -20.72
N ASP A 222 8.64 -10.01 -21.45
CA ASP A 222 7.48 -10.33 -22.29
C ASP A 222 6.17 -10.73 -21.58
N GLU A 223 6.09 -10.54 -20.27
CA GLU A 223 4.86 -10.78 -19.51
C GLU A 223 4.37 -9.50 -18.83
N PRO A 224 3.06 -9.22 -18.77
CA PRO A 224 2.50 -8.11 -18.00
C PRO A 224 2.79 -8.19 -16.49
#